data_AF-A0A3D6CHM0-F1
#
_entry.id   AF-A0A3D6CHM0-F1
#
_cell.length_a   1.000
_cell.length_b   1.000
_cell.length_c   1.000
_cell.angle_alpha   90.00
_cell.angle_beta   90.00
_cell.angle_gamma   90.00
#
_symmetry.space_group_name_H-M   'P 1'
#
loop_
_entity.id
_entity.type
_entity.pdbx_description
1 polymer ?
#
loop_
_entity_poly.entity_id
_entity_poly.type
_entity_poly.pdbx_seq_one_letter_code
_entity_poly.pdbx_strand_id
1 'polypeptide(L)'
;MRFFLVFLIVLFSFYGCNTRQVKKVDVSNIAVNFKVKRFDIDFYSAGPENLQALKIAYPYFFPRSVTDSLALSKIDNGARL
;
A
#
# COMPACT_ATOMS: atom_id res chain seq x y z
N MET A 1 55.44 -3.57 27.40
CA MET A 1 55.05 -3.42 25.98
C MET A 1 53.66 -3.96 25.66
N ARG A 2 53.31 -5.22 26.00
CA ARG A 2 52.03 -5.86 25.63
C ARG A 2 50.77 -5.26 26.29
N PHE A 3 50.87 -4.79 27.54
CA PHE A 3 49.76 -4.12 28.24
C PHE A 3 49.39 -2.76 27.65
N PHE A 4 50.37 -2.02 27.12
CA PHE A 4 50.14 -0.68 26.56
C PHE A 4 49.33 -0.75 25.26
N LEU A 5 49.56 -1.79 24.45
CA LEU A 5 48.81 -2.04 23.22
C LEU A 5 47.33 -2.36 23.49
N VAL A 6 47.06 -3.15 24.55
CA VAL A 6 45.68 -3.46 24.96
C VAL A 6 44.94 -2.20 25.39
N PHE A 7 45.60 -1.34 26.16
CA PHE A 7 45.00 -0.08 26.62
C PHE A 7 44.67 0.86 25.45
N LEU A 8 45.54 0.91 24.44
CA LEU A 8 45.33 1.72 23.25
C LEU A 8 44.17 1.21 22.38
N ILE A 9 44.02 -0.11 22.23
CA ILE A 9 42.90 -0.73 21.49
C ILE A 9 41.56 -0.46 22.18
N VAL A 10 41.53 -0.54 23.52
CA VAL A 10 40.32 -0.23 24.31
C VAL A 10 39.94 1.23 24.15
N LEU A 11 40.91 2.15 24.20
CA LEU A 11 40.66 3.58 24.06
C LEU A 11 40.10 3.93 22.66
N PHE A 12 40.66 3.35 21.60
CA PHE A 12 40.18 3.58 20.22
C PHE A 12 38.80 2.99 19.95
N SER A 13 38.39 1.95 20.66
CA SER A 13 37.06 1.33 20.48
C SER A 13 35.91 2.25 20.88
N PHE A 14 36.13 3.22 21.77
CA PHE A 14 35.09 4.18 22.17
C PHE A 14 34.85 5.30 21.15
N TYR A 15 35.80 5.59 20.27
CA TYR A 15 35.67 6.67 19.27
C TYR A 15 34.93 6.26 17.99
N GLY A 16 34.74 4.95 17.76
CA GLY A 16 34.11 4.43 16.53
C GLY A 16 32.57 4.55 16.50
N CYS A 17 31.93 4.72 17.65
CA CYS A 17 30.46 4.78 17.72
C CYS A 17 29.97 6.20 17.43
N ASN A 18 29.85 6.53 16.14
CA ASN A 18 29.19 7.76 15.69
C ASN A 18 27.81 7.40 15.13
N THR A 19 26.80 7.40 16.00
CA THR A 19 25.40 7.30 15.59
C THR A 19 25.01 8.61 14.90
N ARG A 20 25.30 8.71 13.60
CA ARG A 20 24.77 9.78 12.76
C ARG A 20 23.25 9.65 12.77
N GLN A 21 22.59 10.46 13.59
CA GLN A 21 21.15 10.53 13.61
C GLN A 21 20.73 11.18 12.30
N VAL A 22 20.40 10.35 11.31
CA VAL A 22 19.67 10.77 10.11
C VAL A 22 18.43 11.48 10.65
N LYS A 23 18.27 12.77 10.33
CA LYS A 23 17.10 13.56 10.72
C LYS A 23 15.86 12.86 10.14
N LYS A 24 15.23 11.99 10.92
CA LYS A 24 13.97 11.36 10.56
C LYS A 24 12.89 12.42 10.73
N VAL A 25 12.34 12.88 9.62
CA VAL A 25 11.15 13.74 9.64
C VAL A 25 10.04 12.93 10.29
N ASP A 26 9.50 13.43 11.39
CA ASP A 26 8.37 12.81 12.07
C ASP A 26 7.09 13.00 11.23
N VAL A 27 6.67 11.92 10.56
CA VAL A 27 5.46 11.86 9.74
C VAL A 27 4.27 11.27 10.51
N SER A 28 4.45 10.93 11.78
CA SER A 28 3.44 10.24 12.61
C SER A 28 2.22 11.14 12.91
N ASN A 29 2.43 12.46 12.93
CA ASN A 29 1.43 13.46 13.29
C ASN A 29 0.73 14.12 12.09
N ILE A 30 0.97 13.65 10.86
CA ILE A 30 0.34 14.22 9.68
C ILE A 30 -1.07 13.63 9.55
N ALA A 31 -2.09 14.44 9.84
CA ALA A 31 -3.48 14.08 9.63
C ALA A 31 -3.81 14.07 8.12
N VAL A 32 -3.73 12.91 7.49
CA VAL A 32 -4.10 12.72 6.08
C VAL A 32 -5.52 12.15 6.01
N ASN A 33 -6.45 12.90 5.40
CA ASN A 33 -7.77 12.39 5.07
C ASN A 33 -7.72 11.79 3.66
N PHE A 34 -7.61 10.46 3.57
CA PHE A 34 -7.71 9.75 2.29
C PHE A 34 -8.97 8.88 2.28
N LYS A 35 -9.66 8.88 1.13
CA LYS A 35 -10.79 8.00 0.88
C LYS A 35 -10.35 6.95 -0.14
N VAL A 36 -10.37 5.68 0.27
CA VAL A 36 -10.08 4.56 -0.63
C VAL A 36 -11.39 4.13 -1.30
N LYS A 37 -11.41 4.10 -2.63
CA LYS A 37 -12.50 3.53 -3.42
C LYS A 37 -12.09 2.13 -3.89
N ARG A 38 -12.93 1.13 -3.62
CA ARG A 38 -12.67 -0.30 -3.84
C ARG A 38 -13.57 -0.80 -4.98
N PHE A 39 -13.08 -0.67 -6.21
CA PHE A 39 -13.81 -1.16 -7.39
C PHE A 39 -14.17 -2.65 -7.26
N ASP A 40 -13.28 -3.46 -6.71
CA ASP A 40 -13.51 -4.89 -6.48
C ASP A 40 -14.73 -5.15 -5.59
N ILE A 41 -14.85 -4.45 -4.47
CA ILE A 41 -16.00 -4.58 -3.57
C ILE A 41 -17.27 -4.10 -4.28
N ASP A 42 -17.20 -2.91 -4.88
CA ASP A 42 -18.35 -2.29 -5.53
C ASP A 42 -18.83 -3.12 -6.74
N PHE A 43 -17.91 -3.80 -7.43
CA PHE A 43 -18.19 -4.65 -8.59
C PHE A 43 -18.90 -5.95 -8.19
N TYR A 44 -18.40 -6.68 -7.18
CA TYR A 44 -19.05 -7.92 -6.75
C TYR A 44 -20.30 -7.70 -5.89
N SER A 45 -20.48 -6.50 -5.32
CA SER A 45 -21.70 -6.12 -4.61
C SER A 45 -22.80 -5.56 -5.54
N ALA A 46 -22.45 -5.21 -6.78
CA ALA A 46 -23.41 -4.66 -7.74
C ALA A 46 -24.24 -5.76 -8.41
N GLY A 47 -25.56 -5.57 -8.45
CA GLY A 47 -26.47 -6.37 -9.27
C GLY A 47 -26.64 -5.81 -10.69
N PRO A 48 -27.44 -6.49 -11.54
CA PRO A 48 -27.74 -6.05 -12.90
C PRO A 48 -28.25 -4.61 -12.99
N GLU A 49 -29.11 -4.21 -12.05
CA GLU A 49 -29.66 -2.86 -11.92
C GLU A 49 -28.61 -1.80 -11.59
N ASN A 50 -27.53 -2.17 -10.89
CA ASN A 50 -26.51 -1.24 -10.41
C ASN A 50 -25.30 -1.16 -11.36
N LEU A 51 -25.21 -2.04 -12.36
CA LEU A 51 -24.10 -2.10 -13.30
C LEU A 51 -23.91 -0.77 -14.05
N GLN A 52 -24.98 -0.10 -14.45
CA GLN A 52 -24.87 1.17 -15.18
C GLN A 52 -24.30 2.30 -14.30
N ALA A 53 -24.70 2.37 -13.03
CA ALA A 53 -24.13 3.31 -12.07
C ALA A 53 -22.64 3.00 -11.81
N LEU A 54 -22.28 1.72 -11.74
CA LEU A 54 -20.91 1.27 -11.56
C LEU A 54 -20.02 1.67 -12.76
N LYS A 55 -20.52 1.56 -13.99
CA LYS A 55 -19.81 2.01 -15.21
C LYS A 55 -19.53 3.51 -15.20
N ILE A 56 -20.45 4.31 -14.65
CA ILE A 56 -20.28 5.76 -14.50
C ILE A 56 -19.25 6.07 -13.39
N ALA A 57 -19.29 5.34 -12.28
CA ALA A 57 -18.35 5.51 -11.18
C ALA A 57 -16.92 5.05 -11.52
N TYR A 58 -16.79 4.03 -12.39
CA TYR A 58 -15.54 3.34 -12.70
C TYR A 58 -15.32 3.13 -14.22
N PRO A 59 -15.34 4.18 -15.05
CA PRO A 59 -15.33 4.05 -16.51
C PRO A 59 -14.07 3.37 -17.05
N TYR A 60 -12.94 3.52 -16.36
CA TYR A 60 -11.67 2.89 -16.73
C TYR A 60 -11.73 1.36 -16.72
N PHE A 61 -12.60 0.77 -15.88
CA PHE A 61 -12.75 -0.68 -15.76
C PHE A 61 -13.74 -1.28 -16.77
N PHE A 62 -14.39 -0.45 -17.59
CA PHE A 62 -15.35 -0.86 -18.62
C PHE A 62 -14.96 -0.34 -20.02
N PRO A 63 -13.84 -0.83 -20.60
CA PRO A 63 -13.48 -0.51 -21.97
C PRO A 63 -14.49 -1.11 -22.96
N ARG A 64 -14.49 -0.62 -24.22
CA ARG A 64 -15.44 -1.09 -25.26
C ARG A 64 -15.38 -2.60 -25.54
N SER A 65 -14.28 -3.25 -25.19
CA SER A 65 -14.10 -4.71 -25.32
C SER A 65 -14.85 -5.51 -24.26
N VAL A 66 -15.23 -4.89 -23.14
CA VAL A 66 -15.98 -5.55 -22.06
C VAL A 66 -17.46 -5.32 -22.28
N THR A 67 -18.18 -6.41 -22.58
CA THR A 67 -19.64 -6.39 -22.73
C THR A 67 -20.31 -6.49 -21.37
N ASP A 68 -21.54 -6.00 -21.28
CA ASP A 68 -22.34 -6.09 -20.05
C ASP A 68 -22.64 -7.54 -19.67
N SER A 69 -22.86 -8.41 -20.66
CA SER A 69 -23.01 -9.86 -20.45
C SER A 69 -21.80 -10.49 -19.77
N LEU A 70 -20.58 -10.09 -20.17
CA LEU A 70 -19.34 -10.59 -19.58
C LEU A 70 -19.17 -10.09 -18.15
N ALA A 71 -19.47 -8.82 -17.89
CA ALA A 71 -19.41 -8.24 -16.55
C ALA A 71 -20.39 -8.95 -15.59
N LEU A 72 -21.65 -9.12 -16.01
CA LEU A 72 -22.68 -9.80 -15.23
C LEU A 72 -22.33 -11.27 -14.97
N SER A 73 -21.82 -11.98 -15.99
CA SER A 73 -21.35 -13.36 -15.81
C SER A 73 -20.22 -13.44 -14.79
N LYS A 74 -19.34 -12.43 -14.73
CA LYS A 74 -18.23 -12.39 -13.79
C LYS A 74 -18.68 -12.07 -12.37
N ILE A 75 -19.68 -11.23 -12.21
CA ILE A 75 -20.34 -10.95 -10.91
C ILE A 75 -21.00 -12.22 -10.37
N ASP A 76 -21.82 -12.91 -11.19
CA ASP A 76 -22.51 -14.14 -10.78
C ASP A 76 -21.54 -15.26 -10.36
N ASN A 77 -20.41 -15.39 -11.07
CA ASN A 77 -19.38 -16.37 -10.71
C ASN A 77 -18.57 -15.98 -9.47
N GLY A 78 -18.26 -14.70 -9.29
CA GLY A 78 -17.52 -14.20 -8.13
C GLY A 78 -18.33 -14.21 -6.83
N ALA A 79 -19.66 -14.08 -6.92
CA ALA A 79 -20.57 -14.13 -5.77
C ALA A 79 -20.85 -15.56 -5.25
N ARG A 80 -20.39 -16.60 -5.96
CA ARG A 80 -20.56 -18.01 -5.60
C ARG A 80 -19.39 -18.64 -4.83
N LEU A 81 -18.36 -17.84 -4.49
CA LEU A 81 -17.22 -18.23 -3.63
C LEU A 81 -17.39 -17.63 -2.25
#